data_AF-A0AAN5KQB3-F1
#
_entry.id   AF-A0AAN5KQB3-F1
#
_cell.length_a   1.000
_cell.length_b   1.000
_cell.length_c   1.000
_cell.angle_alpha   90.00
_cell.angle_beta   90.00
_cell.angle_gamma   90.00
#
_symmetry.space_group_name_H-M   'P 1'
#
loop_
_entity.id
_entity.type
_entity.pdbx_description
1 polymer ?
#
loop_
_entity_poly.entity_id
_entity_poly.type
_entity_poly.pdbx_seq_one_letter_code
_entity_poly.pdbx_strand_id
1 'polypeptide(L)'
;MEKAMKSILLMSLLLLLMPFRLMSAQSLYCPQNHGYINIGMSMEQVIAACGQPLSKQESNQPILQKIPVQQLIYNNLGNSDGLYSGSLNVPEGTAFYGVWNIPTGSSGVQLEVDILNNKVQDIRVNGGNTNAFSLCGDTSIQIGDPATKVYGACGSPNLVNNTYINQVVPTATKPQVWVYKPDPYQPAFSLTFVDGKLQSIGNN
;
A
#
# COMPACT_ATOMS: atom_id res chain seq x y z
N MET A 1 -48.27 0.35 -30.36
CA MET A 1 -47.92 0.94 -29.05
C MET A 1 -47.12 0.00 -28.14
N GLU A 2 -46.93 -1.28 -28.51
CA GLU A 2 -46.26 -2.29 -27.68
C GLU A 2 -44.71 -2.18 -27.65
N LYS A 3 -44.10 -1.69 -28.75
CA LYS A 3 -42.64 -1.58 -28.86
C LYS A 3 -42.04 -0.46 -27.98
N ALA A 4 -42.79 0.61 -27.72
CA ALA A 4 -42.33 1.73 -26.91
C ALA A 4 -42.21 1.35 -25.42
N MET A 5 -43.11 0.51 -24.90
CA MET A 5 -43.14 0.12 -23.49
C MET A 5 -42.00 -0.84 -23.10
N LYS A 6 -41.57 -1.72 -24.02
CA LYS A 6 -40.40 -2.60 -23.83
C LYS A 6 -39.07 -1.84 -23.80
N SER A 7 -38.94 -0.78 -24.60
CA SER A 7 -37.71 0.03 -24.65
C SER A 7 -37.51 0.85 -23.38
N ILE A 8 -38.59 1.32 -22.75
CA ILE A 8 -38.54 2.07 -21.49
C ILE A 8 -38.16 1.14 -20.32
N LEU A 9 -38.69 -0.08 -20.30
CA LEU A 9 -38.37 -1.10 -19.29
C LEU A 9 -36.90 -1.56 -19.32
N LEU A 10 -36.30 -1.66 -20.51
CA LEU A 10 -34.88 -1.99 -20.68
C LEU A 10 -33.95 -0.86 -20.25
N MET A 11 -34.36 0.41 -20.42
CA MET A 11 -33.54 1.54 -19.98
C MET A 11 -33.56 1.75 -18.47
N SER A 12 -34.68 1.44 -17.80
CA SER A 12 -34.77 1.48 -16.32
C SER A 12 -33.92 0.41 -15.62
N LEU A 13 -33.71 -0.75 -16.25
CA LEU A 13 -32.90 -1.83 -15.67
C LEU A 13 -31.39 -1.54 -15.75
N LEU A 14 -30.96 -0.73 -16.73
CA LEU A 14 -29.55 -0.37 -16.92
C LEU A 14 -29.03 0.63 -15.86
N LEU A 15 -29.92 1.47 -15.31
CA LEU A 15 -29.59 2.43 -14.24
C LEU A 15 -29.43 1.79 -12.86
N LEU A 16 -29.98 0.59 -12.63
CA LEU A 16 -29.81 -0.17 -11.37
C LEU A 16 -28.49 -0.96 -11.29
N LEU A 17 -27.76 -1.08 -12.41
CA LEU A 17 -26.51 -1.82 -12.50
C LEU A 17 -25.27 -0.93 -12.36
N MET A 18 -25.43 0.34 -11.97
CA MET A 18 -24.31 1.21 -11.64
C MET A 18 -23.99 1.02 -10.15
N PRO A 19 -22.99 0.19 -9.77
CA PRO A 19 -22.57 0.13 -8.38
C PRO A 19 -22.03 1.52 -8.01
N PHE A 20 -22.78 2.23 -7.16
CA PHE A 20 -22.24 3.38 -6.45
C PHE A 20 -21.00 2.88 -5.71
N ARG A 21 -19.83 3.19 -6.26
CA ARG A 21 -18.55 3.08 -5.56
C ARG A 21 -18.63 4.11 -4.44
N LEU A 22 -19.15 3.70 -3.28
CA LEU A 22 -19.07 4.47 -2.05
C LEU A 22 -17.59 4.60 -1.70
N MET A 23 -16.93 5.66 -2.18
CA MET A 23 -15.69 6.10 -1.57
C MET A 23 -16.06 6.59 -0.18
N SER A 24 -15.76 5.78 0.83
CA SER A 24 -15.80 6.20 2.23
C SER A 24 -14.73 7.28 2.40
N ALA A 25 -15.09 8.54 2.13
CA ALA A 25 -14.29 9.68 2.51
C ALA A 25 -14.36 9.79 4.03
N GLN A 26 -13.22 9.66 4.69
CA GLN A 26 -13.13 9.85 6.12
C GLN A 26 -13.54 11.31 6.41
N SER A 27 -14.74 11.48 6.98
CA SER A 27 -15.35 12.77 7.24
C SER A 27 -15.52 12.99 8.75
N LEU A 28 -15.29 14.21 9.22
CA LEU A 28 -15.46 14.58 10.63
C LEU A 28 -16.38 15.79 10.74
N TYR A 29 -17.32 15.73 11.66
CA TYR A 29 -18.19 16.84 11.98
C TYR A 29 -17.55 17.75 13.02
N CYS A 30 -17.57 19.05 12.76
CA CYS A 30 -17.06 20.06 13.65
C CYS A 30 -18.21 20.88 14.26
N PRO A 31 -18.44 20.78 15.59
CA PRO A 31 -19.62 21.36 16.22
C PRO A 31 -19.56 22.88 16.36
N GLN A 32 -18.37 23.50 16.27
CA GLN A 32 -18.19 24.96 16.45
C GLN A 32 -18.86 25.77 15.33
N ASN A 33 -18.64 25.41 14.06
CA ASN A 33 -19.25 26.09 12.91
C ASN A 33 -20.23 25.16 12.14
N HIS A 34 -20.63 24.04 12.74
CA HIS A 34 -21.54 23.06 12.15
C HIS A 34 -21.11 22.54 10.76
N GLY A 35 -19.81 22.51 10.51
CA GLY A 35 -19.23 22.09 9.24
C GLY A 35 -18.75 20.64 9.23
N TYR A 36 -18.57 20.09 8.04
CA TYR A 36 -17.91 18.80 7.85
C TYR A 36 -16.57 19.00 7.16
N ILE A 37 -15.54 18.30 7.64
CA ILE A 37 -14.24 18.24 6.98
C ILE A 37 -14.01 16.87 6.36
N ASN A 38 -13.28 16.87 5.25
CA ASN A 38 -12.93 15.67 4.50
C ASN A 38 -11.44 15.70 4.14
N ILE A 39 -10.84 14.53 4.02
CA ILE A 39 -9.48 14.39 3.46
C ILE A 39 -9.40 15.13 2.12
N GLY A 40 -8.33 15.91 1.94
CA GLY A 40 -8.07 16.73 0.76
C GLY A 40 -8.54 18.19 0.87
N MET A 41 -9.33 18.56 1.88
CA MET A 41 -9.72 19.97 2.11
C MET A 41 -8.52 20.86 2.41
N SER A 42 -8.60 22.13 2.00
CA SER A 42 -7.58 23.13 2.33
C SER A 42 -7.65 23.54 3.80
N MET A 43 -6.55 24.10 4.30
CA MET A 43 -6.49 24.68 5.64
C MET A 43 -7.61 25.71 5.89
N GLU A 44 -7.90 26.57 4.91
CA GLU A 44 -8.94 27.60 5.01
C GLU A 44 -10.34 26.99 5.08
N GLN A 45 -10.59 25.93 4.30
CA GLN A 45 -11.85 25.19 4.34
C GLN A 45 -12.06 24.52 5.70
N VAL A 46 -10.99 23.96 6.27
CA VAL A 46 -11.06 23.36 7.61
C VAL A 46 -11.30 24.43 8.68
N ILE A 47 -10.64 25.58 8.61
CA ILE A 47 -10.90 26.70 9.54
C ILE A 47 -12.35 27.17 9.41
N ALA A 48 -12.89 27.27 8.21
CA ALA A 48 -14.28 27.65 8.00
C ALA A 48 -15.25 26.65 8.65
N ALA A 49 -14.96 25.35 8.56
CA ALA A 49 -15.81 24.29 9.11
C ALA A 49 -15.65 24.06 10.63
N CYS A 50 -14.44 24.24 11.18
CA CYS A 50 -14.10 23.85 12.55
C CYS A 50 -13.66 24.99 13.46
N GLY A 51 -13.47 26.19 12.91
CA GLY A 51 -12.86 27.31 13.61
C GLY A 51 -11.34 27.18 13.71
N GLN A 52 -10.74 28.04 14.53
CA GLN A 52 -9.30 27.99 14.78
C GLN A 52 -8.94 26.79 15.69
N PRO A 53 -7.84 26.09 15.42
CA PRO A 53 -7.38 25.01 16.30
C PRO A 53 -6.88 25.55 17.64
N LEU A 54 -6.89 24.69 18.65
CA LEU A 54 -6.31 24.98 19.97
C LEU A 54 -4.79 25.13 19.88
N SER A 55 -4.13 24.31 19.05
CA SER A 55 -2.70 24.41 18.80
C SER A 55 -2.34 23.99 17.38
N LYS A 56 -1.23 24.55 16.87
CA LYS A 56 -0.61 24.20 15.60
C LYS A 56 0.84 23.85 15.88
N GLN A 57 1.30 22.71 15.38
CA GLN A 57 2.66 22.25 15.56
C GLN A 57 3.21 21.71 14.24
N GLU A 58 4.47 22.01 13.95
CA GLU A 58 5.18 21.32 12.87
C GLU A 58 5.61 19.94 13.38
N SER A 59 5.31 18.91 12.61
CA SER A 59 5.76 17.56 12.87
C SER A 59 7.05 17.28 12.13
N ASN A 60 8.02 16.70 12.83
CA ASN A 60 9.21 16.11 12.19
C ASN A 60 8.97 14.65 11.76
N GLN A 61 7.80 14.07 12.07
CA GLN A 61 7.45 12.73 11.63
C GLN A 61 6.91 12.78 10.19
N PRO A 62 7.47 11.97 9.27
CA PRO A 62 6.93 11.86 7.92
C PRO A 62 5.53 11.24 7.94
N ILE A 63 4.69 11.64 6.99
CA ILE A 63 3.40 10.98 6.79
C ILE A 63 3.61 9.68 6.05
N LEU A 64 3.05 8.61 6.63
CA LEU A 64 2.99 7.30 6.01
C LEU A 64 1.70 7.19 5.20
N GLN A 65 1.84 6.88 3.93
CA GLN A 65 0.71 6.54 3.08
C GLN A 65 0.70 5.03 2.85
N LYS A 66 -0.48 4.42 2.98
CA LYS A 66 -0.70 3.04 2.54
C LYS A 66 -0.78 3.04 1.02
N ILE A 67 0.26 2.51 0.38
CA ILE A 67 0.33 2.41 -1.08
C ILE A 67 0.14 0.95 -1.47
N PRO A 68 -0.81 0.65 -2.38
CA PRO A 68 -1.01 -0.72 -2.85
C PRO A 68 0.22 -1.20 -3.61
N VAL A 69 0.68 -2.40 -3.31
CA VAL A 69 1.80 -3.05 -3.98
C VAL A 69 1.41 -4.46 -4.41
N GLN A 70 2.10 -4.93 -5.44
CA GLN A 70 2.01 -6.30 -5.88
C GLN A 70 3.15 -7.10 -5.24
N GLN A 71 2.81 -8.02 -4.35
CA GLN A 71 3.76 -8.89 -3.68
C GLN A 71 3.90 -10.19 -4.48
N LEU A 72 5.11 -10.45 -4.98
CA LEU A 72 5.47 -11.68 -5.68
C LEU A 72 6.02 -12.67 -4.66
N ILE A 73 5.43 -13.85 -4.56
CA ILE A 73 5.81 -14.86 -3.59
C ILE A 73 6.31 -16.09 -4.34
N TYR A 74 7.54 -16.48 -4.03
CA TYR A 74 8.20 -17.67 -4.51
C TYR A 74 8.42 -18.62 -3.33
N ASN A 75 7.79 -19.78 -3.38
CA ASN A 75 7.88 -20.82 -2.35
C ASN A 75 8.65 -22.02 -2.92
N ASN A 76 9.42 -22.70 -2.08
CA ASN A 76 10.19 -23.90 -2.47
C ASN A 76 11.24 -23.63 -3.58
N LEU A 77 12.06 -22.59 -3.41
CA LEU A 77 13.27 -22.41 -4.26
C LEU A 77 14.37 -23.48 -3.99
N GLY A 78 14.01 -24.65 -3.46
CA GLY A 78 14.95 -25.70 -3.05
C GLY A 78 14.41 -27.13 -3.08
N ASN A 79 13.27 -27.43 -3.73
CA ASN A 79 12.79 -28.81 -3.85
C ASN A 79 13.14 -29.47 -5.19
N SER A 80 13.69 -30.66 -5.06
CA SER A 80 14.23 -31.62 -6.02
C SER A 80 13.22 -32.30 -6.94
N ASP A 81 12.11 -31.65 -7.29
CA ASP A 81 11.13 -32.26 -8.19
C ASP A 81 10.99 -31.45 -9.49
N GLY A 82 11.72 -31.92 -10.50
CA GLY A 82 11.90 -31.29 -11.81
C GLY A 82 10.65 -31.31 -12.70
N LEU A 83 9.47 -30.93 -12.18
CA LEU A 83 8.25 -30.92 -12.98
C LEU A 83 7.49 -29.60 -13.06
N TYR A 84 7.68 -28.63 -12.16
CA TYR A 84 7.07 -27.28 -12.32
C TYR A 84 7.86 -26.16 -11.63
N SER A 85 9.19 -26.20 -11.71
CA SER A 85 10.06 -25.09 -11.35
C SER A 85 10.96 -24.78 -12.53
N GLY A 86 10.97 -23.52 -12.97
CA GLY A 86 11.83 -23.06 -14.05
C GLY A 86 13.30 -23.23 -13.70
N SER A 87 13.83 -24.41 -14.04
CA SER A 87 15.24 -24.76 -14.25
C SER A 87 16.25 -24.20 -13.25
N LEU A 88 16.55 -24.98 -12.20
CA LEU A 88 17.94 -25.19 -11.78
C LEU A 88 18.10 -26.52 -11.04
N ASN A 89 19.05 -27.34 -11.50
CA ASN A 89 19.53 -28.52 -10.79
C ASN A 89 20.19 -28.06 -9.48
N VAL A 90 19.49 -28.19 -8.36
CA VAL A 90 20.07 -27.97 -7.03
C VAL A 90 20.11 -29.31 -6.29
N PRO A 91 21.27 -29.75 -5.77
CA PRO A 91 21.35 -30.95 -4.94
C PRO A 91 20.45 -30.81 -3.70
N GLU A 92 19.78 -31.90 -3.33
CA GLU A 92 18.92 -31.97 -2.15
C GLU A 92 19.61 -31.40 -0.90
N GLY A 93 18.89 -30.55 -0.16
CA GLY A 93 19.39 -29.96 1.09
C GLY A 93 20.30 -28.74 0.90
N THR A 94 20.44 -28.23 -0.32
CA THR A 94 21.09 -26.93 -0.57
C THR A 94 20.18 -26.06 -1.39
N ALA A 95 20.14 -24.77 -1.08
CA ALA A 95 19.72 -23.75 -2.03
C ALA A 95 20.95 -22.88 -2.32
N PHE A 96 21.19 -22.62 -3.61
CA PHE A 96 22.16 -21.64 -4.16
C PHE A 96 23.64 -22.07 -4.18
N TYR A 97 24.29 -21.88 -5.35
CA TYR A 97 25.75 -21.82 -5.48
C TYR A 97 26.10 -20.36 -5.81
N GLY A 98 27.09 -19.75 -5.12
CA GLY A 98 27.53 -18.41 -5.51
C GLY A 98 28.35 -17.62 -4.49
N VAL A 99 27.76 -17.18 -3.36
CA VAL A 99 28.48 -16.25 -2.45
C VAL A 99 28.11 -16.40 -0.95
N TRP A 100 26.94 -16.93 -0.60
CA TRP A 100 26.55 -17.16 0.80
C TRP A 100 25.67 -18.41 0.93
N ASN A 101 26.14 -19.41 1.67
CA ASN A 101 25.43 -20.67 1.91
C ASN A 101 24.49 -20.47 3.11
N ILE A 102 23.19 -20.28 2.87
CA ILE A 102 22.19 -20.24 3.95
C ILE A 102 21.78 -21.68 4.25
N PRO A 103 21.93 -22.19 5.48
CA PRO A 103 21.43 -23.52 5.84
C PRO A 103 19.91 -23.53 5.66
N THR A 104 19.43 -24.19 4.60
CA THR A 104 18.01 -24.53 4.47
C THR A 104 17.80 -25.80 5.28
N GLY A 105 16.99 -25.71 6.34
CA GLY A 105 16.46 -26.92 6.97
C GLY A 105 15.63 -27.74 5.96
N SER A 106 14.96 -28.79 6.44
CA SER A 106 14.01 -29.61 5.65
C SER A 106 12.84 -28.82 5.00
N SER A 107 12.83 -27.50 5.09
CA SER A 107 11.81 -26.58 4.59
C SER A 107 12.47 -25.61 3.60
N GLY A 108 12.01 -25.60 2.34
CA GLY A 108 12.55 -24.76 1.27
C GLY A 108 12.53 -23.25 1.58
N VAL A 109 13.13 -22.47 0.68
CA VAL A 109 13.23 -21.00 0.82
C VAL A 109 11.94 -20.32 0.34
N GLN A 110 11.47 -19.34 1.12
CA GLN A 110 10.41 -18.41 0.74
C GLN A 110 11.03 -17.04 0.40
N LEU A 111 10.80 -16.57 -0.82
CA LEU A 111 11.17 -15.25 -1.27
C LEU A 111 9.90 -14.43 -1.53
N GLU A 112 9.84 -13.24 -0.97
CA GLU A 112 8.78 -12.26 -1.22
C GLU A 112 9.41 -10.98 -1.78
N VAL A 113 8.82 -10.46 -2.86
CA VAL A 113 9.28 -9.22 -3.50
C VAL A 113 8.09 -8.29 -3.69
N ASP A 114 8.11 -7.14 -3.03
CA ASP A 114 7.07 -6.14 -3.17
C ASP A 114 7.38 -5.22 -4.36
N ILE A 115 6.46 -5.16 -5.32
CA ILE A 115 6.57 -4.37 -6.55
C ILE A 115 5.61 -3.19 -6.49
N LEU A 116 6.15 -1.98 -6.69
CA LEU A 116 5.40 -0.75 -6.86
C LEU A 116 5.96 0.05 -8.03
N ASN A 117 5.09 0.60 -8.88
CA ASN A 117 5.50 1.40 -10.04
C ASN A 117 6.56 0.68 -10.90
N ASN A 118 6.37 -0.62 -11.10
CA ASN A 118 7.28 -1.50 -11.85
C ASN A 118 8.71 -1.59 -11.27
N LYS A 119 8.89 -1.32 -9.98
CA LYS A 119 10.17 -1.40 -9.27
C LYS A 119 10.05 -2.18 -7.96
N VAL A 120 11.14 -2.86 -7.59
CA VAL A 120 11.29 -3.53 -6.29
C VAL A 120 11.31 -2.49 -5.18
N GLN A 121 10.43 -2.62 -4.18
CA GLN A 121 10.37 -1.75 -3.02
C GLN A 121 10.89 -2.42 -1.75
N ASP A 122 10.53 -3.68 -1.54
CA ASP A 122 10.93 -4.46 -0.37
C ASP A 122 11.21 -5.90 -0.80
N ILE A 123 12.11 -6.54 -0.06
CA ILE A 123 12.50 -7.92 -0.30
C ILE A 123 12.51 -8.64 1.04
N ARG A 124 11.81 -9.77 1.12
CA ARG A 124 11.86 -10.66 2.28
C ARG A 124 12.30 -12.05 1.88
N VAL A 125 13.22 -12.61 2.66
CA VAL A 125 13.70 -13.98 2.50
C VAL A 125 13.45 -14.71 3.82
N ASN A 126 12.62 -15.74 3.78
CA ASN A 126 12.19 -16.51 4.95
C ASN A 126 11.63 -15.62 6.08
N GLY A 127 10.89 -14.58 5.72
CA GLY A 127 10.31 -13.60 6.64
C GLY A 127 11.28 -12.52 7.14
N GLY A 128 12.57 -12.59 6.80
CA GLY A 128 13.55 -11.55 7.13
C GLY A 128 13.69 -10.51 6.01
N ASN A 129 13.67 -9.22 6.34
CA ASN A 129 13.86 -8.14 5.38
C ASN A 129 15.32 -8.08 4.91
N THR A 130 15.54 -7.84 3.61
CA THR A 130 16.87 -7.63 3.01
C THR A 130 16.81 -6.54 1.94
N ASN A 131 17.95 -5.93 1.63
CA ASN A 131 18.03 -4.90 0.59
C ASN A 131 18.33 -5.50 -0.80
N ALA A 132 18.78 -6.75 -0.84
CA ALA A 132 19.11 -7.46 -2.07
C ALA A 132 19.03 -8.98 -1.87
N PHE A 133 18.90 -9.71 -2.98
CA PHE A 133 18.96 -11.16 -3.02
C PHE A 133 19.56 -11.64 -4.36
N SER A 134 20.12 -12.84 -4.37
CA SER A 134 20.67 -13.50 -5.57
C SER A 134 20.30 -14.98 -5.55
N LEU A 135 19.03 -15.25 -5.24
CA LEU A 135 18.48 -16.59 -5.01
C LEU A 135 17.99 -17.22 -6.32
N CYS A 136 17.73 -16.41 -7.34
CA CYS A 136 17.21 -16.86 -8.62
C CYS A 136 18.31 -16.91 -9.69
N GLY A 137 19.39 -17.66 -9.40
CA GLY A 137 20.59 -17.76 -10.23
C GLY A 137 21.62 -16.65 -9.96
N ASP A 138 22.49 -16.37 -10.95
CA ASP A 138 23.64 -15.46 -10.79
C ASP A 138 23.27 -13.96 -10.83
N THR A 139 21.99 -13.63 -10.97
CA THR A 139 21.53 -12.24 -11.05
C THR A 139 21.20 -11.71 -9.66
N SER A 140 21.96 -10.72 -9.20
CA SER A 140 21.61 -9.96 -8.00
C SER A 140 20.48 -8.97 -8.28
N ILE A 141 19.41 -9.08 -7.49
CA ILE A 141 18.26 -8.19 -7.46
C ILE A 141 18.33 -7.35 -6.19
N GLN A 142 18.12 -6.04 -6.31
CA GLN A 142 18.12 -5.10 -5.20
C GLN A 142 16.90 -4.18 -5.23
N ILE A 143 16.65 -3.51 -4.10
CA ILE A 143 15.61 -2.48 -4.02
C ILE A 143 15.86 -1.42 -5.11
N GLY A 144 14.79 -1.06 -5.83
CA GLY A 144 14.80 -0.11 -6.94
C GLY A 144 14.97 -0.75 -8.33
N ASP A 145 15.37 -2.01 -8.41
CA ASP A 145 15.45 -2.73 -9.70
C ASP A 145 14.08 -2.85 -10.37
N PRO A 146 14.02 -2.93 -11.71
CA PRO A 146 12.75 -3.09 -12.40
C PRO A 146 12.17 -4.48 -12.16
N ALA A 147 10.84 -4.59 -12.09
CA ALA A 147 10.15 -5.86 -11.87
C ALA A 147 10.48 -6.90 -12.95
N THR A 148 10.73 -6.47 -14.19
CA THR A 148 11.16 -7.33 -15.30
C THR A 148 12.46 -8.08 -14.99
N LYS A 149 13.37 -7.50 -14.20
CA LYS A 149 14.59 -8.17 -13.77
C LYS A 149 14.29 -9.31 -12.80
N VAL A 150 13.30 -9.13 -11.93
CA VAL A 150 12.81 -10.18 -11.01
C VAL A 150 12.19 -11.33 -11.79
N TYR A 151 11.27 -11.03 -12.72
CA TYR A 151 10.67 -12.06 -13.57
C TYR A 151 11.69 -12.75 -14.48
N GLY A 152 12.69 -12.02 -14.97
CA GLY A 152 13.77 -12.59 -15.79
C GLY A 152 14.69 -13.52 -15.00
N ALA A 153 14.97 -13.21 -13.73
CA ALA A 153 15.82 -14.03 -12.88
C ALA A 153 15.04 -15.22 -12.28
N CYS A 154 13.88 -14.97 -11.68
CA CYS A 154 13.11 -15.95 -10.91
C CYS A 154 12.01 -16.66 -11.71
N GLY A 155 11.71 -16.21 -12.92
CA GLY A 155 10.54 -16.68 -13.67
C GLY A 155 9.22 -16.25 -13.02
N SER A 156 8.18 -17.04 -13.30
CA SER A 156 6.82 -16.79 -12.79
C SER A 156 6.73 -17.09 -11.28
N PRO A 157 6.14 -16.19 -10.47
CA PRO A 157 5.92 -16.43 -9.04
C PRO A 157 4.89 -17.53 -8.80
N ASN A 158 4.99 -18.21 -7.66
CA ASN A 158 3.98 -19.18 -7.22
C ASN A 158 2.67 -18.49 -6.86
N LEU A 159 2.75 -17.31 -6.26
CA LEU A 159 1.58 -16.51 -5.87
C LEU A 159 1.88 -15.02 -6.10
N VAL A 160 0.87 -14.31 -6.59
CA VAL A 160 0.85 -12.86 -6.65
C VAL A 160 -0.21 -12.38 -5.67
N ASN A 161 0.21 -11.69 -4.62
CA ASN A 161 -0.69 -11.09 -3.65
C ASN A 161 -0.77 -9.57 -3.88
N ASN A 162 -1.93 -8.98 -3.58
CA ASN A 162 -2.11 -7.53 -3.62
C ASN A 162 -2.24 -7.02 -2.19
N THR A 163 -1.21 -6.31 -1.73
CA THR A 163 -1.10 -5.84 -0.33
C THR A 163 -0.79 -4.34 -0.31
N TYR A 164 -0.48 -3.80 0.85
CA TYR A 164 -0.10 -2.41 1.03
C TYR A 164 1.20 -2.30 1.80
N ILE A 165 2.07 -1.38 1.41
CA ILE A 165 3.20 -0.94 2.22
C ILE A 165 2.93 0.46 2.75
N ASN A 166 3.50 0.77 3.92
CA ASN A 166 3.54 2.12 4.44
C ASN A 166 4.76 2.81 3.85
N GLN A 167 4.55 3.72 2.91
CA GLN A 167 5.64 4.51 2.33
C GLN A 167 5.64 5.91 2.92
N VAL A 168 6.83 6.41 3.25
CA VAL A 168 7.03 7.83 3.57
C VAL A 168 6.74 8.64 2.31
N VAL A 169 5.74 9.51 2.37
CA VAL A 169 5.47 10.46 1.30
C VAL A 169 6.49 11.59 1.42
N PRO A 170 7.34 11.85 0.41
CA PRO A 170 8.22 13.00 0.42
C PRO A 170 7.36 14.26 0.25
N THR A 171 7.37 15.13 1.27
CA THR A 171 6.59 16.36 1.29
C THR A 171 7.50 17.55 1.05
N ALA A 172 7.04 18.56 0.30
CA ALA A 172 7.83 19.78 0.06
C ALA A 172 7.95 20.62 1.34
N THR A 173 6.93 20.55 2.20
CA THR A 173 6.87 21.22 3.49
C THR A 173 6.73 20.22 4.63
N LYS A 174 7.18 20.59 5.83
CA LYS A 174 6.98 19.74 7.01
C LYS A 174 5.48 19.60 7.28
N PRO A 175 4.99 18.39 7.62
CA PRO A 175 3.59 18.21 8.00
C PRO A 175 3.23 19.10 9.19
N GLN A 176 2.04 19.69 9.17
CA GLN A 176 1.51 20.48 10.28
C GLN A 176 0.39 19.71 10.98
N VAL A 177 0.52 19.52 12.29
CA VAL A 177 -0.49 18.88 13.13
C VAL A 177 -1.25 19.96 13.89
N TRP A 178 -2.56 19.99 13.70
CA TRP A 178 -3.47 20.91 14.37
C TRP A 178 -4.32 20.12 15.36
N VAL A 179 -4.40 20.60 16.60
CA VAL A 179 -5.22 19.96 17.64
C VAL A 179 -6.47 20.78 17.86
N TYR A 180 -7.62 20.10 17.85
CA TYR A 180 -8.92 20.68 18.17
C TYR A 180 -9.48 20.04 19.44
N LYS A 181 -10.11 20.86 20.27
CA LYS A 181 -10.90 20.42 21.42
C LYS A 181 -12.18 21.25 21.44
N PRO A 182 -13.29 20.73 20.88
CA PRO A 182 -14.49 21.55 20.68
C PRO A 182 -15.16 21.95 21.99
N ASP A 183 -15.11 21.09 23.01
CA ASP A 183 -15.61 21.37 24.35
C ASP A 183 -14.84 20.55 25.41
N PRO A 184 -15.00 20.84 26.72
CA PRO A 184 -14.29 20.16 27.80
C PRO A 184 -14.59 18.66 27.94
N TYR A 185 -15.75 18.22 27.45
CA TYR A 185 -16.32 16.87 27.59
C TYR A 185 -16.17 16.02 26.33
N GLN A 186 -15.82 16.62 25.19
CA GLN A 186 -15.45 15.92 23.97
C GLN A 186 -13.94 15.63 23.92
N PRO A 187 -13.55 14.45 23.38
CA PRO A 187 -12.14 14.13 23.18
C PRO A 187 -11.51 15.10 22.19
N ALA A 188 -10.23 15.37 22.39
CA ALA A 188 -9.47 16.15 21.42
C ALA A 188 -9.21 15.28 20.17
N PHE A 189 -9.13 15.93 19.02
CA PHE A 189 -8.73 15.28 17.78
C PHE A 189 -7.61 16.07 17.11
N SER A 190 -6.81 15.38 16.31
CA SER A 190 -5.70 15.93 15.56
C SER A 190 -5.96 15.86 14.07
N LEU A 191 -5.62 16.93 13.37
CA LEU A 191 -5.68 17.03 11.92
C LEU A 191 -4.26 17.22 11.40
N THR A 192 -3.86 16.41 10.43
CA THR A 192 -2.53 16.55 9.84
C THR A 192 -2.63 17.09 8.43
N PHE A 193 -1.93 18.20 8.19
CA PHE A 193 -1.85 18.88 6.92
C PHE A 193 -0.49 18.69 6.28
N VAL A 194 -0.48 18.52 4.97
CA VAL A 194 0.72 18.48 4.13
C VAL A 194 0.44 19.32 2.90
N ASP A 195 1.37 20.21 2.56
CA ASP A 195 1.27 21.09 1.39
C ASP A 195 -0.10 21.81 1.31
N GLY A 196 -0.58 22.28 2.47
CA GLY A 196 -1.84 23.03 2.59
C GLY A 196 -3.13 22.19 2.60
N LYS A 197 -3.04 20.85 2.51
CA LYS A 197 -4.21 19.96 2.43
C LYS A 197 -4.30 18.98 3.59
N LEU A 198 -5.52 18.69 4.04
CA LEU A 198 -5.81 17.72 5.08
C LEU A 198 -5.51 16.29 4.60
N GLN A 199 -4.57 15.60 5.24
CA GLN A 199 -4.16 14.24 4.90
C GLN A 199 -4.69 13.18 5.86
N SER A 200 -4.88 13.52 7.14
CA SER A 200 -5.39 12.58 8.13
C SER A 200 -6.19 13.25 9.23
N ILE A 201 -7.16 12.50 9.75
CA ILE A 201 -7.95 12.85 10.93
C ILE A 201 -7.66 11.77 11.98
N GLY A 202 -7.03 12.15 13.08
CA GLY A 202 -6.67 11.27 14.19
C GLY A 202 -7.46 11.63 15.45
N ASN A 203 -7.74 10.63 16.29
CA ASN A 203 -8.26 10.85 17.64
C ASN A 203 -7.07 10.86 18.60
N ASN A 204 -7.03 11.82 19.54
CA ASN A 204 -6.03 11.90 20.59
C ASN A 204 -6.53 11.27 21.90
#